data_AF-A0A2G9UT92-F1
#
_entry.id   AF-A0A2G9UT92-F1
#
_cell.length_a   1.000
_cell.length_b   1.000
_cell.length_c   1.000
_cell.angle_alpha   90.00
_cell.angle_beta   90.00
_cell.angle_gamma   90.00
#
_symmetry.space_group_name_H-M   'P 1'
#
loop_
_entity.id
_entity.type
_entity.pdbx_description
1 polymer ?
#
loop_
_entity_poly.entity_id
_entity_poly.type
_entity_poly.pdbx_seq_one_letter_code
_entity_poly.pdbx_strand_id
1 'polypeptide(L)'
;MPLLVGYIITGGIRSEAQASSFVFKLTAALDYLLSNAVHDVEIAALEKACGVGVTVSADEIEDAVTSVIEKYSKQLVAERYAFNVGKLLGEIRSLLPWADGGYVKKEVDLRILELLGPKTIDEILPRKKVLNI
;
A
#
# COMPACT_ATOMS: atom_id res chain seq x y z
N MET A 1 16.94 -21.30 6.98
CA MET A 1 17.22 -21.42 5.53
C MET A 1 16.54 -22.61 4.80
N PRO A 2 16.11 -23.73 5.44
CA PRO A 2 15.39 -24.79 4.69
C PRO A 2 13.87 -24.57 4.52
N LEU A 3 13.25 -23.86 5.47
CA LEU A 3 11.78 -23.65 5.47
C LEU A 3 11.31 -22.72 4.34
N LEU A 4 12.14 -21.74 3.96
CA LEU A 4 11.85 -20.76 2.90
C LEU A 4 11.84 -21.39 1.50
N VAL A 5 12.70 -22.38 1.28
CA VAL A 5 12.80 -23.08 -0.02
C VAL A 5 11.60 -23.99 -0.23
N GLY A 6 11.07 -24.61 0.84
CA GLY A 6 9.87 -25.46 0.77
C GLY A 6 8.62 -24.71 0.31
N TYR A 7 8.40 -23.50 0.83
CA TYR A 7 7.20 -22.70 0.51
C TYR A 7 7.20 -22.10 -0.91
N ILE A 8 8.38 -21.90 -1.50
CA ILE A 8 8.54 -21.45 -2.89
C ILE A 8 8.23 -22.58 -3.88
N ILE A 9 8.59 -23.82 -3.53
CA ILE A 9 8.47 -24.99 -4.41
C ILE A 9 7.04 -25.55 -4.45
N THR A 10 6.23 -25.40 -3.39
CA THR A 10 4.85 -25.92 -3.33
C THR A 10 3.83 -25.15 -4.18
N GLY A 11 4.27 -24.18 -5.00
CA GLY A 11 3.41 -23.55 -6.02
C GLY A 11 2.34 -22.59 -5.46
N GLY A 12 2.50 -22.11 -4.22
CA GLY A 12 1.62 -21.12 -3.59
C GLY A 12 1.75 -19.71 -4.16
N ILE A 13 2.74 -19.45 -5.02
CA ILE A 13 3.00 -18.15 -5.63
C ILE A 13 2.57 -18.20 -7.10
N ARG A 14 1.29 -17.95 -7.35
CA ARG A 14 0.80 -17.50 -8.65
C ARG A 14 0.24 -16.09 -8.49
N SER A 15 0.78 -15.17 -9.30
CA SER A 15 0.50 -13.74 -9.40
C SER A 15 1.31 -12.77 -8.53
N GLU A 16 1.72 -11.70 -9.19
CA GLU A 16 2.52 -10.55 -8.73
C GLU A 16 1.87 -9.80 -7.54
N ALA A 17 0.56 -9.97 -7.34
CA ALA A 17 -0.23 -9.40 -6.25
C ALA A 17 0.17 -9.91 -4.85
N GLN A 18 0.50 -11.21 -4.72
CA GLN A 18 0.85 -11.82 -3.43
C GLN A 18 2.31 -11.57 -3.02
N ALA A 19 3.17 -11.18 -3.97
CA ALA A 19 4.59 -10.92 -3.70
C ALA A 19 4.78 -9.67 -2.82
N SER A 20 3.96 -8.63 -3.00
CA SER A 20 4.06 -7.40 -2.20
C SER A 20 3.67 -7.65 -0.74
N SER A 21 2.55 -8.32 -0.50
CA SER A 21 2.10 -8.68 0.85
C SER A 21 3.14 -9.55 1.57
N PHE A 22 3.71 -10.55 0.89
CA PHE A 22 4.75 -11.41 1.48
C PHE A 22 6.02 -10.65 1.88
N VAL A 23 6.53 -9.75 1.04
CA VAL A 23 7.73 -8.95 1.38
C VAL A 23 7.47 -8.10 2.62
N PHE A 24 6.30 -7.47 2.73
CA PHE A 24 5.96 -6.70 3.94
C PHE A 24 5.82 -7.57 5.19
N LYS A 25 5.19 -8.75 5.07
CA LYS A 25 5.07 -9.70 6.20
C LYS A 25 6.45 -10.23 6.62
N LEU A 26 7.35 -10.45 5.66
CA LEU A 26 8.73 -10.90 5.92
C LEU A 26 9.57 -9.80 6.59
N THR A 27 9.47 -8.55 6.14
CA THR A 27 10.16 -7.42 6.77
C THR A 27 9.66 -7.22 8.20
N ALA A 28 8.34 -7.27 8.44
CA ALA A 28 7.76 -7.17 9.77
C ALA A 28 8.19 -8.32 10.70
N ALA A 29 8.29 -9.55 10.17
CA ALA A 29 8.80 -10.70 10.91
C ALA A 29 10.25 -10.50 11.34
N LEU A 30 11.08 -9.96 10.44
CA LEU A 30 12.48 -9.69 10.73
C LEU A 30 12.64 -8.59 11.79
N ASP A 31 11.86 -7.51 11.70
CA ASP A 31 11.86 -6.42 12.69
C ASP A 31 11.43 -6.90 14.09
N TYR A 32 10.41 -7.78 14.15
CA TYR A 32 9.95 -8.37 15.41
C TYR A 32 11.02 -9.28 16.03
N LEU A 33 11.67 -10.13 15.23
CA LEU A 33 12.76 -11.00 15.69
C LEU A 33 13.97 -10.19 16.16
N LEU A 34 14.32 -9.10 15.46
CA LEU A 34 15.41 -8.21 15.88
C LEU A 34 15.10 -7.54 17.22
N SER A 35 13.85 -7.10 17.41
CA SER A 35 13.40 -6.41 18.63
C SER A 35 13.25 -7.33 19.83
N ASN A 36 13.07 -8.64 19.60
CA ASN A 36 12.89 -9.67 20.63
C ASN A 36 14.08 -10.63 20.73
N ALA A 37 15.25 -10.27 20.20
CA ALA A 37 16.43 -11.16 20.10
C ALA A 37 16.96 -11.72 21.44
N VAL A 38 16.47 -11.22 22.59
CA VAL A 38 16.89 -11.61 23.94
C VAL A 38 15.78 -12.37 24.71
N HIS A 39 14.61 -12.58 24.11
CA HIS A 39 13.45 -13.24 24.72
C HIS A 39 12.98 -14.44 23.89
N ASP A 40 12.30 -15.40 24.53
CA ASP A 40 11.63 -16.49 23.80
C ASP A 40 10.58 -15.88 22.85
N VAL A 41 10.69 -16.23 21.57
CA VAL A 41 9.80 -15.74 20.52
C VAL A 41 8.44 -16.40 20.66
N GLU A 42 7.46 -15.66 21.15
CA GLU A 42 6.07 -16.10 21.16
C GLU A 42 5.50 -16.10 19.73
N ILE A 43 5.24 -17.30 19.20
CA ILE A 43 4.79 -17.52 17.81
C ILE A 43 3.49 -16.75 17.52
N ALA A 44 2.54 -16.73 18.46
CA ALA A 44 1.27 -16.03 18.30
C ALA A 44 1.44 -14.50 18.18
N ALA A 45 2.39 -13.93 18.92
CA ALA A 45 2.70 -12.50 18.85
C ALA A 45 3.42 -12.14 17.54
N LEU A 46 4.31 -13.01 17.04
CA LEU A 46 4.92 -12.88 15.72
C LEU A 46 3.89 -12.95 14.60
N GLU A 47 3.00 -13.95 14.62
CA GLU A 47 1.95 -14.12 13.60
C GLU A 47 1.02 -12.91 13.54
N LYS A 48 0.63 -12.37 14.70
CA LYS A 48 -0.16 -11.15 14.81
C LYS A 48 0.60 -9.93 14.29
N ALA A 49 1.87 -9.77 14.66
CA ALA A 49 2.72 -8.68 14.20
C ALA A 49 2.96 -8.72 12.68
N CYS A 50 2.94 -9.91 12.08
CA CYS A 50 3.14 -10.12 10.65
C CYS A 50 1.85 -10.22 9.86
N GLY A 51 0.68 -10.04 10.49
CA GLY A 51 -0.62 -10.19 9.81
C GLY A 51 -0.82 -11.57 9.16
N VAL A 52 -0.26 -12.63 9.75
CA VAL A 52 -0.51 -14.00 9.31
C VAL A 52 -1.99 -14.30 9.54
N GLY A 53 -2.68 -14.75 8.50
CA GLY A 53 -4.14 -14.95 8.51
C GLY A 53 -4.97 -13.68 8.28
N VAL A 54 -4.37 -12.47 8.22
CA VAL A 54 -5.09 -11.25 7.83
C VAL A 54 -5.13 -11.14 6.31
N THR A 55 -6.34 -11.25 5.77
CA THR A 55 -6.68 -10.98 4.37
C THR A 55 -7.60 -9.78 4.31
N VAL A 56 -7.14 -8.70 3.70
CA VAL A 56 -7.98 -7.54 3.44
C VAL A 56 -8.75 -7.78 2.15
N SER A 57 -10.07 -7.66 2.21
CA SER A 57 -10.97 -7.82 1.07
C SER A 57 -10.91 -6.61 0.12
N ALA A 58 -11.41 -6.78 -1.10
CA ALA A 58 -11.54 -5.68 -2.06
C ALA A 58 -12.49 -4.59 -1.52
N ASP A 59 -13.63 -4.99 -0.95
CA ASP A 59 -14.62 -4.09 -0.38
C ASP A 59 -14.02 -3.18 0.72
N GLU A 60 -13.23 -3.77 1.63
CA GLU A 60 -12.55 -2.99 2.68
C GLU A 60 -11.56 -1.96 2.10
N ILE A 61 -10.89 -2.29 0.99
CA ILE A 61 -9.99 -1.35 0.31
C ILE A 61 -10.79 -0.23 -0.34
N GLU A 62 -11.88 -0.56 -1.04
CA GLU A 62 -12.75 0.43 -1.69
C GLU A 62 -13.39 1.39 -0.69
N ASP A 63 -13.86 0.89 0.45
CA ASP A 63 -14.42 1.70 1.54
C ASP A 63 -13.37 2.65 2.15
N ALA A 64 -12.16 2.13 2.40
CA ALA A 64 -11.06 2.93 2.94
C ALA A 64 -10.60 4.01 1.95
N VAL A 65 -10.49 3.67 0.66
CA VAL A 65 -10.14 4.62 -0.40
C VAL A 65 -11.22 5.69 -0.51
N THR A 66 -12.49 5.31 -0.53
CA THR A 66 -13.63 6.26 -0.60
C THR A 66 -13.57 7.24 0.56
N SER A 67 -13.43 6.74 1.79
CA SER A 67 -13.35 7.56 3.00
C SER A 67 -12.19 8.57 2.95
N VAL A 68 -11.02 8.14 2.45
CA VAL A 68 -9.85 9.02 2.32
C VAL A 68 -10.04 10.04 1.19
N ILE A 69 -10.60 9.65 0.04
CA ILE A 69 -10.87 10.57 -1.06
C ILE A 69 -11.88 11.66 -0.64
N GLU A 70 -12.95 11.29 0.07
CA GLU A 70 -13.94 12.24 0.60
C GLU A 70 -13.30 13.26 1.54
N LYS A 71 -12.42 12.80 2.44
CA LYS A 71 -11.67 13.66 3.36
C LYS A 71 -10.82 14.70 2.63
N TYR A 72 -10.19 14.34 1.51
CA TYR A 72 -9.33 15.23 0.73
C TYR A 72 -10.03 15.87 -0.50
N SER A 73 -11.33 15.61 -0.71
CA SER A 73 -12.06 15.97 -1.93
C SER A 73 -11.89 17.45 -2.31
N LYS A 74 -12.03 18.38 -1.34
CA LYS A 74 -11.85 19.81 -1.59
C LYS A 74 -10.45 20.19 -2.08
N GLN A 75 -9.41 19.54 -1.53
CA GLN A 75 -8.02 19.78 -1.93
C GLN A 75 -7.74 19.14 -3.29
N LEU A 76 -8.26 17.93 -3.54
CA LEU A 76 -8.14 17.24 -4.82
C LEU A 76 -8.75 18.08 -5.95
N VAL A 77 -9.92 18.68 -5.77
CA VAL A 77 -10.54 19.54 -6.78
C VAL A 77 -9.73 20.82 -7.00
N ALA A 78 -9.18 21.42 -5.94
CA ALA A 78 -8.41 22.65 -6.02
C ALA A 78 -7.03 22.47 -6.69
N GLU A 79 -6.30 21.41 -6.34
CA GLU A 79 -4.94 21.14 -6.82
C GLU A 79 -4.93 20.23 -8.05
N ARG A 80 -6.05 19.56 -8.35
CA ARG A 80 -6.17 18.55 -9.41
C ARG A 80 -5.01 17.54 -9.37
N TYR A 81 -4.39 17.27 -10.52
CA TYR A 81 -3.26 16.34 -10.64
C TYR A 81 -1.93 16.89 -10.10
N ALA A 82 -1.90 18.11 -9.54
CA ALA A 82 -0.76 18.58 -8.77
C ALA A 82 -0.77 18.07 -7.32
N PHE A 83 -1.89 17.54 -6.83
CA PHE A 83 -2.03 17.02 -5.48
C PHE A 83 -1.05 15.86 -5.22
N ASN A 84 -0.48 15.81 -4.02
CA ASN A 84 0.41 14.73 -3.62
C ASN A 84 -0.36 13.43 -3.31
N VAL A 85 -0.56 12.59 -4.33
CA VAL A 85 -1.22 11.28 -4.22
C VAL A 85 -0.53 10.36 -3.18
N GLY A 86 0.77 10.52 -2.96
CA GLY A 86 1.51 9.77 -1.94
C GLY A 86 0.95 9.96 -0.52
N LYS A 87 0.31 11.10 -0.25
CA LYS A 87 -0.37 11.37 1.02
C LYS A 87 -1.59 10.47 1.22
N LEU A 88 -2.38 10.24 0.16
CA LEU A 88 -3.54 9.34 0.22
C LEU A 88 -3.09 7.90 0.43
N LEU A 89 -2.10 7.46 -0.35
CA LEU A 89 -1.54 6.11 -0.26
C LEU A 89 -0.96 5.83 1.13
N GLY A 90 -0.26 6.80 1.73
CA GLY A 90 0.28 6.66 3.09
C GLY A 90 -0.81 6.56 4.15
N GLU A 91 -1.89 7.33 4.02
CA GLU A 91 -3.02 7.27 4.95
C GLU A 91 -3.76 5.93 4.85
N ILE A 92 -4.08 5.48 3.63
CA ILE A 92 -4.72 4.17 3.40
C ILE A 92 -3.81 3.03 3.89
N ARG A 93 -2.51 3.12 3.67
CA ARG A 93 -1.53 2.14 4.17
C ARG A 93 -1.52 2.04 5.70
N SER A 94 -1.75 3.16 6.38
CA SER A 94 -1.84 3.21 7.85
C SER A 94 -3.14 2.58 8.36
N LEU A 95 -4.24 2.68 7.60
CA LEU A 95 -5.51 2.02 7.90
C LEU A 95 -5.47 0.52 7.58
N LEU A 96 -4.87 0.14 6.46
CA LEU A 96 -4.83 -1.22 5.92
C LEU A 96 -3.38 -1.69 5.68
N PRO A 97 -2.62 -1.99 6.74
CA PRO A 97 -1.20 -2.37 6.65
C PRO A 97 -0.95 -3.74 6.01
N TRP A 98 -1.98 -4.51 5.68
CA TRP A 98 -1.85 -5.80 5.00
C TRP A 98 -2.61 -5.87 3.67
N ALA A 99 -3.17 -4.75 3.22
CA ALA A 99 -3.83 -4.66 1.92
C ALA A 99 -2.84 -4.83 0.76
N ASP A 100 -3.36 -5.31 -0.37
CA ASP A 100 -2.65 -5.31 -1.64
C ASP A 100 -2.41 -3.85 -2.10
N GLY A 101 -1.17 -3.40 -1.97
CA GLY A 101 -0.79 -2.04 -2.36
C GLY A 101 -0.98 -1.74 -3.85
N GLY A 102 -0.93 -2.76 -4.70
CA GLY A 102 -1.24 -2.64 -6.12
C GLY A 102 -2.73 -2.39 -6.37
N TYR A 103 -3.60 -3.11 -5.65
CA TYR A 103 -5.06 -2.86 -5.70
C TYR A 103 -5.42 -1.48 -5.14
N VAL A 104 -4.87 -1.13 -3.96
CA VAL A 104 -5.05 0.20 -3.34
C VAL A 104 -4.69 1.32 -4.32
N LYS A 105 -3.53 1.22 -4.99
CA LYS A 105 -3.10 2.23 -5.96
C LYS A 105 -4.07 2.35 -7.14
N LYS A 106 -4.49 1.22 -7.71
CA LYS A 106 -5.44 1.21 -8.84
C LYS A 106 -6.75 1.89 -8.48
N GLU A 107 -7.28 1.58 -7.30
CA GLU A 107 -8.54 2.15 -6.82
C GLU A 107 -8.41 3.66 -6.56
N VAL A 108 -7.30 4.12 -5.95
CA VAL A 108 -7.02 5.55 -5.78
C VAL A 108 -6.93 6.27 -7.13
N ASP A 109 -6.20 5.71 -8.10
CA ASP A 109 -6.05 6.30 -9.43
C ASP A 109 -7.41 6.37 -10.16
N LEU A 110 -8.27 5.35 -10.00
CA LEU A 110 -9.63 5.31 -10.53
C LEU A 110 -10.50 6.43 -9.92
N ARG A 111 -10.56 6.54 -8.59
CA ARG A 111 -11.39 7.56 -7.91
C ARG A 111 -10.93 8.98 -8.20
N ILE A 112 -9.63 9.20 -8.36
CA ILE A 112 -9.09 10.50 -8.78
C ILE A 112 -9.52 10.81 -10.22
N LEU A 113 -9.45 9.84 -11.13
CA LEU A 113 -9.90 10.02 -12.51
C LEU A 113 -11.40 10.32 -12.59
N GLU A 114 -12.22 9.62 -11.82
CA GLU A 114 -13.68 9.87 -11.73
C GLU A 114 -13.98 11.27 -11.18
N LEU A 115 -13.25 11.70 -10.15
CA LEU A 115 -13.46 13.00 -9.51
C LEU A 115 -12.98 14.17 -10.38
N LEU A 116 -11.82 14.02 -11.05
CA LEU A 116 -11.15 15.14 -11.74
C LEU A 116 -11.33 15.12 -13.26
N GLY A 117 -11.69 13.99 -13.84
CA GLY A 117 -11.64 13.76 -15.29
C GLY A 117 -10.21 13.62 -15.81
N PRO A 118 -10.01 13.48 -17.14
CA PRO A 118 -8.69 13.26 -17.73
C PRO A 118 -7.74 14.45 -17.49
N LYS A 119 -6.43 14.15 -17.52
CA LYS A 119 -5.39 15.18 -17.47
C LYS A 119 -5.48 16.10 -18.68
N THR A 120 -5.26 17.39 -18.47
CA THR A 120 -5.09 18.36 -19.56
C THR A 120 -3.68 18.29 -20.13
N ILE A 121 -3.47 18.87 -21.31
CA ILE A 121 -2.15 18.91 -21.98
C ILE A 121 -1.09 19.55 -21.06
N ASP A 122 -1.45 20.61 -20.35
CA ASP A 122 -0.54 21.32 -19.43
C ASP A 122 -0.16 20.48 -18.20
N GLU A 123 -1.03 19.56 -17.75
CA GLU A 123 -0.76 18.64 -16.63
C GLU A 123 0.11 17.44 -17.04
N ILE A 124 0.17 17.14 -18.34
CA ILE A 124 1.03 16.09 -18.92
C ILE A 124 2.46 16.63 -19.11
N LEU A 125 2.59 17.92 -19.40
CA LEU A 125 3.90 18.54 -19.62
C LEU A 125 4.71 18.57 -18.31
N PRO A 126 5.98 18.12 -18.32
CA PRO A 126 6.83 18.21 -17.15
C PRO A 126 7.02 19.68 -16.77
N ARG A 127 6.66 20.02 -15.53
CA ARG A 127 6.87 21.39 -15.01
C ARG A 127 8.37 21.71 -15.05
N LYS A 128 8.75 22.70 -15.85
CA LYS A 128 10.13 23.21 -15.90
C LYS A 128 10.55 23.62 -14.49
N LYS A 129 11.62 23.02 -13.98
CA LYS A 129 12.29 23.53 -12.76
C LYS A 129 12.79 24.93 -13.08
N VAL A 130 12.23 25.94 -12.43
CA VAL A 130 12.81 27.29 -12.45
C VAL A 130 14.10 27.20 -11.65
N LEU A 131 15.23 27.20 -12.34
CA LEU A 131 16.54 27.36 -11.72
C LEU A 131 16.62 28.82 -11.27
N ASN A 132 16.49 29.08 -9.96
CA ASN A 132 16.91 30.35 -9.39
C ASN A 132 18.45 30.35 -9.41
N ILE A 133 19.01 31.12 -10.34
CA ILE A 133 20.44 31.45 -10.43
C ILE A 133 20.70 32.68 -9.58
#